data_AF-A0A3R6DCH9-F1
#
_entry.id   AF-A0A3R6DCH9-F1
#
_cell.length_a   1.000
_cell.length_b   1.000
_cell.length_c   1.000
_cell.angle_alpha   90.00
_cell.angle_beta   90.00
_cell.angle_gamma   90.00
#
_symmetry.space_group_name_H-M   'P 1'
#
loop_
_entity.id
_entity.type
_entity.pdbx_description
1 polymer ?
#
loop_
_entity_poly.entity_id
_entity_poly.type
_entity_poly.pdbx_seq_one_letter_code
_entity_poly.pdbx_strand_id
1 'polypeptide(L)' 'MKDYSIANTTKEQRIALIRQWIPDEDGLGDSGDMDLWDIYADYINGKKEIAEINAEMSGTYYTEEDLQ' A
#
# COMPACT_ATOMS: atom_id res chain seq x y z
N MET A 1 -7.06 -8.73 -16.19
CA MET A 1 -6.38 -7.79 -15.27
C MET A 1 -5.15 -8.50 -14.73
N LYS A 2 -4.05 -7.79 -14.46
CA LYS A 2 -2.92 -8.42 -13.75
C LYS A 2 -3.37 -8.78 -12.34
N ASP A 3 -3.10 -10.02 -11.93
CA ASP A 3 -3.37 -10.49 -10.58
C ASP A 3 -2.19 -10.12 -9.68
N TYR A 4 -2.47 -9.37 -8.63
CA TYR A 4 -1.49 -8.91 -7.64
C TYR A 4 -1.72 -9.57 -6.27
N SER A 5 -2.49 -10.65 -6.19
CA SER A 5 -2.64 -11.40 -4.94
C SER A 5 -1.30 -11.94 -4.48
N ILE A 6 -1.11 -12.02 -3.16
CA ILE A 6 0.04 -12.69 -2.54
C ILE A 6 0.21 -14.11 -3.07
N ALA A 7 -0.89 -14.81 -3.36
CA ALA A 7 -0.86 -16.19 -3.87
C ALA A 7 -0.19 -16.30 -5.26
N ASN A 8 -0.27 -15.24 -6.07
CA ASN A 8 0.19 -15.22 -7.45
C ASN A 8 1.43 -14.33 -7.67
N THR A 9 2.03 -13.82 -6.59
CA THR A 9 3.19 -12.92 -6.63
C THR A 9 4.32 -13.40 -5.73
N THR A 10 5.57 -13.12 -6.12
CA THR A 10 6.73 -13.26 -5.23
C THR A 10 6.94 -11.99 -4.42
N LYS A 11 7.74 -12.08 -3.35
CA LYS A 11 8.11 -10.91 -2.54
C LYS A 11 8.76 -9.82 -3.39
N GLU A 12 9.64 -10.20 -4.33
CA GLU A 12 10.33 -9.27 -5.24
C GLU A 12 9.36 -8.58 -6.20
N GLN A 13 8.37 -9.32 -6.72
CA GLN A 13 7.33 -8.75 -7.58
C GLN A 13 6.47 -7.73 -6.82
N ARG A 14 6.15 -8.02 -5.55
CA ARG A 14 5.45 -7.09 -4.67
C ARG A 14 6.28 -5.84 -4.39
N ILE A 15 7.58 -5.98 -4.08
CA ILE A 15 8.48 -4.84 -3.90
C ILE A 15 8.56 -3.98 -5.17
N ALA A 16 8.71 -4.61 -6.34
CA ALA A 16 8.76 -3.90 -7.62
C ALA A 16 7.43 -3.20 -7.97
N LEU A 17 6.30 -3.72 -7.50
CA LEU A 17 5.00 -3.07 -7.63
C LEU A 17 4.92 -1.83 -6.73
N ILE A 18 5.28 -1.96 -5.45
CA ILE A 18 5.24 -0.85 -4.49
C ILE A 18 6.21 0.28 -4.89
N ARG A 19 7.39 -0.05 -5.42
CA ARG A 19 8.33 0.94 -5.99
C ARG A 19 7.78 1.72 -7.19
N GLN A 20 6.82 1.16 -7.94
CA GLN A 20 6.18 1.93 -9.01
C GLN A 20 5.23 2.99 -8.46
N TRP A 21 4.78 2.84 -7.20
CA TRP A 21 3.84 3.76 -6.56
C TRP A 21 4.52 4.73 -5.59
N ILE A 22 5.62 4.30 -4.98
CA ILE A 22 6.45 5.10 -4.08
C ILE A 22 7.79 5.34 -4.80
N PRO A 23 8.05 6.55 -5.32
CA PRO A 23 9.35 6.90 -5.86
C PRO A 23 10.43 6.72 -4.80
N ASP A 24 11.61 6.22 -5.18
CA ASP A 24 12.73 5.95 -4.26
C ASP A 24 13.20 7.21 -3.47
N GLU A 25 12.80 8.42 -3.87
CA GLU A 25 13.15 9.69 -3.21
C GLU A 25 12.09 10.19 -2.20
N ASP A 26 10.82 9.76 -2.28
CA ASP A 26 9.70 10.26 -1.46
C ASP A 26 9.27 9.30 -0.34
N GLY A 27 9.85 8.10 -0.28
CA GLY A 27 9.53 7.07 0.73
C GLY A 27 10.49 7.01 1.92
N LEU A 28 11.40 7.98 2.03
CA LEU A 28 12.38 8.13 3.12
C LEU A 28 12.24 9.55 3.68
N GLY A 29 11.04 9.90 4.13
CA GLY A 29 10.81 11.17 4.79
C GLY A 29 11.42 11.14 6.19
N ASP A 30 12.32 12.08 6.48
CA ASP A 30 12.98 12.30 7.79
C ASP A 30 11.99 12.82 8.86
N SER A 31 10.77 12.29 8.89
CA SER A 31 9.65 12.76 9.69
C SER A 31 8.89 11.51 10.12
N GLY A 32 8.83 11.22 11.42
CA GLY A 32 8.35 9.95 11.99
C GLY A 32 6.85 9.65 11.83
N ASP A 33 6.30 9.92 10.65
CA ASP A 33 5.02 9.40 10.16
C ASP A 33 5.25 8.02 9.52
N MET A 34 4.23 7.16 9.53
CA MET A 34 4.31 5.83 8.89
C MET A 34 4.67 5.99 7.41
N ASP A 35 5.87 5.56 7.02
CA ASP A 35 6.26 5.54 5.61
C ASP A 35 5.27 4.68 4.82
N LEU A 36 4.95 5.07 3.59
CA LEU A 36 4.11 4.26 2.70
C LEU A 36 4.67 2.82 2.54
N TRP A 37 5.97 2.65 2.74
CA TRP A 37 6.63 1.35 2.84
C TRP A 37 6.14 0.49 4.00
N ASP A 38 5.89 1.08 5.16
CA ASP A 38 5.36 0.38 6.34
C ASP A 38 3.91 -0.06 6.13
N ILE A 39 3.11 0.79 5.47
CA ILE A 39 1.72 0.46 5.11
C ILE A 39 1.67 -0.78 4.21
N TYR A 40 2.56 -0.88 3.22
CA TYR A 40 2.62 -2.03 2.32
C TYR A 40 3.55 -3.16 2.81
N ALA A 41 4.19 -3.03 3.98
CA ALA A 41 5.11 -4.04 4.49
C ALA A 41 4.43 -5.39 4.72
N ASP A 42 3.18 -5.39 5.17
CA ASP A 42 2.40 -6.62 5.37
C ASP A 42 2.08 -7.31 4.04
N TYR A 43 1.77 -6.55 2.98
CA TYR A 43 1.60 -7.11 1.65
C TYR A 43 2.91 -7.67 1.09
N ILE A 44 4.00 -6.91 1.18
CA ILE A 44 5.34 -7.37 0.76
C ILE A 44 5.71 -8.69 1.45
N ASN A 45 5.47 -8.77 2.76
CA ASN A 45 5.76 -9.96 3.56
C ASN A 45 4.73 -11.09 3.41
N GLY A 46 3.66 -10.88 2.64
CA GLY A 46 2.64 -11.90 2.39
C GLY A 46 1.71 -12.16 3.57
N LYS A 47 1.55 -11.19 4.47
CA LYS A 47 0.69 -11.27 5.66
C LYS A 47 -0.74 -10.78 5.41
N LYS A 48 -0.91 -9.79 4.54
CA LYS A 48 -2.20 -9.12 4.27
C LYS A 48 -2.30 -8.75 2.79
N GLU A 49 -3.46 -8.98 2.17
CA GLU A 49 -3.65 -8.68 0.76
C GLU A 49 -3.68 -7.17 0.50
N ILE A 50 -3.23 -6.76 -0.68
CA ILE A 50 -3.22 -5.34 -1.08
C ILE A 50 -4.62 -4.73 -1.07
N ALA A 51 -5.65 -5.53 -1.35
CA ALA A 51 -7.04 -5.12 -1.28
C ALA A 51 -7.49 -4.79 0.16
N GLU A 52 -7.00 -5.53 1.15
CA GLU A 52 -7.30 -5.29 2.56
C GLU A 52 -6.61 -4.00 3.04
N ILE A 53 -5.35 -3.80 2.66
CA ILE A 53 -4.61 -2.56 2.96
C ILE A 53 -5.29 -1.35 2.31
N ASN A 54 -5.70 -1.47 1.04
CA ASN A 54 -6.40 -0.40 0.34
C ASN A 54 -7.76 -0.08 0.97
N ALA A 55 -8.48 -1.09 1.47
CA ALA A 55 -9.74 -0.90 2.18
C ALA A 55 -9.55 -0.20 3.54
N GLU A 56 -8.46 -0.50 4.25
CA GLU A 56 -8.09 0.19 5.49
C GLU A 56 -7.74 1.66 5.23
N MET A 57 -7.07 1.95 4.12
CA MET A 57 -6.72 3.32 3.71
C MET A 57 -7.90 4.10 3.13
N SER A 58 -8.91 3.43 2.55
CA SER A 58 -10.08 4.09 1.98
C SER A 58 -11.19 4.40 3.00
N GLY A 59 -11.05 3.92 4.24
CA GLY A 59 -12.02 4.09 5.32
C GLY A 59 -12.27 5.52 5.80
N THR A 60 -11.64 6.53 5.20
CA THR A 60 -11.78 7.95 5.60
C THR A 60 -11.81 8.94 4.43
N TYR A 61 -12.28 8.56 3.24
CA TYR A 61 -12.74 9.56 2.28
C TYR A 61 -14.20 9.89 2.59
N TYR A 62 -14.43 10.80 3.53
CA TYR A 62 -15.70 11.53 3.57
C TYR A 62 -15.86 12.19 2.20
N THR A 63 -16.88 11.79 1.46
CA THR A 63 -17.30 12.57 0.30
C THR A 63 -17.91 13.88 0.81
N GLU A 64 -17.95 14.94 0.01
CA GLU A 64 -18.61 16.21 0.43
C GLU A 64 -20.09 15.99 0.85
N GLU A 65 -20.71 14.88 0.47
CA GLU A 65 -22.04 14.46 0.94
C GLU A 65 -22.05 13.94 2.39
N ASP A 66 -20.95 13.36 2.90
CA ASP A 66 -20.87 12.83 4.26
C ASP A 66 -20.61 13.91 5.32
N LEU A 67 -20.37 15.16 4.90
CA LEU A 67 -20.17 16.34 5.78
C LEU A 67 -21.44 17.19 5.98
N GLN A 68 -22.63 16.70 5.57
CA GLN A 68 -23.89 17.43 5.69
C GLN A 68 -24.52 17.39 7.10
#